data_AF-A0A3R5Y5H1-F1
#
_entry.id   AF-A0A3R5Y5H1-F1
#
_cell.length_a   1.000
_cell.length_b   1.000
_cell.length_c   1.000
_cell.angle_alpha   90.00
_cell.angle_beta   90.00
_cell.angle_gamma   90.00
#
_symmetry.space_group_name_H-M   'P 1'
#
loop_
_entity.id
_entity.type
_entity.pdbx_description
1 polymer ?
#
loop_
_entity_poly.entity_id
_entity_poly.type
_entity_poly.pdbx_seq_one_letter_code
_entity_poly.pdbx_strand_id
1 'polypeptide(L)'
;MKKLLTLFLLFSAFSAAHAHRLNVLAVYEGGTLNITSYFGDGTYCKSCAYTVTGTDGHVLFKGTLSENGEAVLSGELPSSFFVNVDAGMGHFAKAEVTAEPLTENSETSEKTETLPTVDEDALRSMIRQELGKQTVEIQAAIDKGRTNTDKIIAGIGYLFGIFGLFMLFRKK
;
A
#
# COMPACT_ATOMS: atom_id res chain seq x y z
N MET A 1 44.56 -9.16 18.91
CA MET A 1 44.47 -8.30 17.71
C MET A 1 43.56 -8.88 16.63
N LYS A 2 43.77 -10.12 16.15
CA LYS A 2 42.90 -10.75 15.14
C LYS A 2 41.41 -10.76 15.51
N LYS A 3 41.04 -11.16 16.74
CA LYS A 3 39.65 -11.16 17.23
C LYS A 3 39.00 -9.77 17.28
N LEU A 4 39.78 -8.72 17.49
CA LEU A 4 39.29 -7.33 17.54
C LEU A 4 39.05 -6.80 16.12
N LEU A 5 39.93 -7.15 15.18
CA LEU A 5 39.75 -6.87 13.75
C LEU A 5 38.53 -7.60 13.17
N THR A 6 38.30 -8.87 13.55
CA THR A 6 37.13 -9.63 13.14
C THR A 6 35.82 -9.02 13.67
N LEU A 7 35.82 -8.53 14.92
CA LEU A 7 34.65 -7.88 15.52
C LEU A 7 34.34 -6.53 14.85
N PHE A 8 35.38 -5.74 14.54
CA PHE A 8 35.24 -4.48 13.83
C PHE A 8 34.70 -4.67 12.40
N LEU A 9 35.19 -5.69 11.68
CA LEU A 9 34.70 -6.02 10.34
C LEU A 9 33.24 -6.49 10.35
N LEU A 10 32.81 -7.22 11.39
CA LEU A 10 31.43 -7.67 11.56
C LEU A 10 30.48 -6.49 11.85
N PHE A 11 30.93 -5.48 12.59
CA PHE A 11 30.13 -4.30 12.92
C PHE A 11 29.98 -3.34 11.73
N SER A 12 30.99 -3.26 10.86
CA SER A 12 30.92 -2.47 9.62
C SER A 12 29.96 -3.06 8.57
N ALA A 13 29.57 -4.34 8.69
CA ALA A 13 28.60 -4.97 7.80
C ALA A 13 27.14 -4.62 8.16
N PHE A 14 26.91 -3.91 9.28
CA PHE A 14 25.59 -3.53 9.78
C PHE A 14 25.14 -2.14 9.31
N SER A 15 25.39 -1.79 8.04
CA SER A 15 24.80 -0.59 7.47
C SER A 15 23.28 -0.73 7.42
N ALA A 16 22.57 0.27 7.93
CA ALA A 16 21.12 0.34 7.80
C ALA A 16 20.75 0.45 6.32
N ALA A 17 20.25 -0.64 5.73
CA ALA A 17 19.67 -0.60 4.41
C ALA A 17 18.37 0.22 4.49
N HIS A 18 18.41 1.44 3.96
CA HIS A 18 17.20 2.23 3.74
C HIS A 18 16.41 1.59 2.59
N ALA A 19 15.55 0.64 2.94
CA ALA A 19 14.62 0.04 1.99
C ALA A 19 13.45 1.00 1.76
N HIS A 20 13.37 1.59 0.57
CA HIS A 20 12.22 2.38 0.15
C HIS A 20 11.05 1.43 -0.14
N ARG A 21 10.24 1.11 0.86
CA ARG A 21 9.05 0.27 0.67
C ARG A 21 8.10 0.95 -0.32
N LEU A 22 7.69 0.27 -1.38
CA LEU A 22 6.63 0.72 -2.27
C LEU A 22 5.27 0.24 -1.76
N ASN A 23 4.26 1.09 -1.82
CA ASN A 23 2.88 0.77 -1.49
C ASN A 23 1.97 1.05 -2.68
N VAL A 24 0.88 0.28 -2.81
CA VAL A 24 -0.19 0.52 -3.77
C VAL A 24 -1.53 0.43 -3.05
N LEU A 25 -2.38 1.43 -3.29
CA LEU A 25 -3.79 1.44 -2.94
C LEU A 25 -4.58 1.26 -4.24
N ALA A 26 -5.52 0.33 -4.25
CA ALA A 26 -6.37 0.06 -5.39
C ALA A 26 -7.81 -0.08 -4.91
N VAL A 27 -8.70 0.76 -5.42
CA VAL A 27 -10.13 0.81 -5.04
C VAL A 27 -10.97 0.68 -6.30
N TYR A 28 -11.86 -0.31 -6.34
CA TYR A 28 -12.75 -0.54 -7.47
C TYR A 28 -14.20 -0.40 -7.04
N GLU A 29 -14.84 0.65 -7.54
CA GLU A 29 -16.22 0.99 -7.20
C GLU A 29 -16.95 1.54 -8.42
N GLY A 30 -18.19 1.11 -8.65
CA GLY A 30 -19.02 1.63 -9.73
C GLY A 30 -18.38 1.52 -11.13
N GLY A 31 -17.66 0.42 -11.40
CA GLY A 31 -16.98 0.21 -12.68
C GLY A 31 -15.73 1.06 -12.90
N THR A 32 -15.25 1.75 -11.86
CA THR A 32 -14.04 2.58 -11.92
C THR A 32 -13.00 2.08 -10.93
N LEU A 33 -11.82 1.71 -11.43
CA LEU A 33 -10.65 1.34 -10.65
C LEU A 33 -9.74 2.56 -10.50
N ASN A 34 -9.55 3.01 -9.26
CA ASN A 34 -8.58 4.02 -8.87
C ASN A 34 -7.34 3.34 -8.31
N ILE A 35 -6.17 3.64 -8.87
CA ILE A 35 -4.88 3.12 -8.44
C ILE A 35 -4.03 4.30 -7.98
N THR A 36 -3.46 4.20 -6.78
CA THR A 36 -2.49 5.18 -6.28
C THR A 36 -1.30 4.47 -5.67
N SER A 37 -0.08 4.93 -5.96
CA SER A 37 1.14 4.32 -5.43
C SER A 37 2.12 5.35 -4.90
N TYR A 38 2.77 5.02 -3.78
CA TYR A 38 3.68 5.89 -3.05
C TYR A 38 4.74 5.08 -2.30
N PHE A 39 5.88 5.69 -2.02
CA PHE A 39 6.96 5.13 -1.23
C PHE A 39 6.71 5.32 0.26
N GLY A 40 7.42 4.57 1.11
CA GLY A 40 7.25 4.58 2.56
C GLY A 40 7.53 5.93 3.26
N ASP A 41 8.14 6.88 2.57
CA ASP A 41 8.33 8.25 3.04
C ASP A 41 7.16 9.20 2.72
N GLY A 42 6.19 8.72 1.93
CA GLY A 42 5.00 9.42 1.46
C GLY A 42 5.14 10.02 0.05
N THR A 43 6.29 9.89 -0.61
CA THR A 43 6.47 10.41 -1.98
C THR A 43 5.74 9.55 -3.00
N TYR A 44 5.10 10.16 -4.00
CA TYR A 44 4.35 9.43 -5.03
C TYR A 44 5.27 8.67 -6.00
N CYS A 45 4.81 7.50 -6.45
CA CYS A 45 5.47 6.69 -7.47
C CYS A 45 5.13 7.20 -8.87
N LYS A 46 5.91 8.18 -9.35
CA LYS A 46 5.67 8.84 -10.64
C LYS A 46 6.08 7.97 -11.82
N SER A 47 5.26 7.90 -12.86
CA SER A 47 5.55 7.13 -14.08
C SER A 47 5.87 5.65 -13.85
N CYS A 48 5.51 5.10 -12.69
CA CYS A 48 5.73 3.68 -12.38
C CYS A 48 4.77 2.83 -13.21
N ALA A 49 5.26 1.69 -13.70
CA ALA A 49 4.46 0.78 -14.50
C ALA A 49 3.46 0.06 -13.59
N TYR A 50 2.22 -0.07 -14.04
CA TYR A 50 1.23 -0.90 -13.36
C TYR A 50 0.67 -1.97 -14.30
N THR A 51 0.25 -3.09 -13.71
CA THR A 51 -0.44 -4.18 -14.39
C THR A 51 -1.60 -4.67 -13.54
N VAL A 52 -2.79 -4.69 -14.12
CA VAL A 52 -3.98 -5.31 -13.56
C VAL A 52 -4.07 -6.73 -14.12
N THR A 53 -4.15 -7.72 -13.25
CA THR A 53 -4.24 -9.15 -13.64
C THR A 53 -5.42 -9.83 -12.98
N GLY A 54 -6.09 -10.73 -13.69
CA GLY A 54 -7.03 -11.68 -13.09
C GLY A 54 -6.35 -12.61 -12.08
N THR A 55 -7.15 -13.34 -11.32
CA THR A 55 -6.65 -14.37 -10.38
C THR A 55 -6.00 -15.56 -11.08
N ASP A 56 -6.32 -15.76 -12.36
CA ASP A 56 -5.68 -16.69 -13.29
C ASP A 56 -4.31 -16.22 -13.80
N GLY A 57 -3.90 -14.99 -13.47
CA GLY A 57 -2.66 -14.37 -13.91
C GLY A 57 -2.73 -13.74 -15.30
N HIS A 58 -3.89 -13.74 -15.97
CA HIS A 58 -4.05 -13.06 -17.24
C HIS A 58 -4.06 -11.54 -17.05
N VAL A 59 -3.35 -10.84 -17.94
CA VAL A 59 -3.28 -9.37 -17.93
C VAL A 59 -4.58 -8.81 -18.48
N LEU A 60 -5.26 -7.99 -17.67
CA LEU A 60 -6.48 -7.27 -18.05
C LEU A 60 -6.12 -5.88 -18.57
N PHE A 61 -5.27 -5.15 -17.84
CA PHE A 61 -4.83 -3.80 -18.18
C PHE A 61 -3.36 -3.58 -17.82
N LYS A 62 -2.72 -2.67 -18.56
CA LYS A 62 -1.36 -2.19 -18.30
C LYS A 62 -1.27 -0.70 -18.59
N GLY A 63 -0.41 -0.01 -17.86
CA GLY A 63 -0.14 1.40 -18.09
C GLY A 63 0.95 1.93 -17.18
N THR A 64 1.02 3.24 -17.09
CA THR A 64 1.94 3.97 -16.20
C THR A 64 1.16 4.96 -15.35
N LEU A 65 1.55 5.10 -14.09
CA LEU A 65 0.97 6.09 -13.19
C LEU A 65 1.32 7.52 -13.63
N SER A 66 0.46 8.47 -13.29
CA SER A 66 0.66 9.89 -13.55
C SER A 66 1.79 10.49 -12.70
N GLU A 67 2.04 11.79 -12.87
CA GLU A 67 2.95 12.58 -12.02
C GLU A 67 2.52 12.65 -10.55
N ASN A 68 1.24 12.36 -10.26
CA ASN A 68 0.71 12.26 -8.90
C ASN A 68 0.73 10.81 -8.39
N GLY A 69 1.32 9.86 -9.13
CA GLY A 69 1.33 8.44 -8.76
C GLY A 69 -0.04 7.78 -8.87
N GLU A 70 -0.93 8.29 -9.73
CA GLU A 70 -2.32 7.86 -9.86
C GLU A 70 -2.63 7.30 -11.25
N ALA A 71 -3.57 6.37 -11.34
CA ALA A 71 -4.24 5.97 -12.58
C ALA A 71 -5.72 5.68 -12.32
N VAL A 72 -6.58 6.03 -13.28
CA VAL A 72 -8.02 5.76 -13.24
C VAL A 72 -8.40 4.97 -14.48
N LEU A 73 -9.08 3.84 -14.27
CA LEU A 73 -9.51 2.92 -15.32
C LEU A 73 -11.00 2.70 -15.20
N SER A 74 -11.73 2.87 -16.28
CA SER A 74 -13.14 2.50 -16.37
C SER A 74 -13.29 1.19 -17.13
N GLY A 75 -14.07 0.26 -16.61
CA GLY A 75 -14.33 -1.02 -17.26
C GLY A 75 -14.81 -2.08 -16.29
N GLU A 76 -15.45 -3.12 -16.83
CA GLU A 76 -15.84 -4.29 -16.05
C GLU A 76 -14.61 -5.14 -15.75
N LEU A 77 -14.30 -5.27 -14.45
CA LEU A 77 -13.27 -6.16 -13.94
C LEU A 77 -13.90 -7.40 -13.27
N PRO A 78 -13.18 -8.53 -13.19
CA PRO A 78 -13.63 -9.70 -12.45
C PRO A 78 -13.92 -9.38 -10.97
N SER A 79 -14.66 -10.27 -10.30
CA SER A 79 -14.99 -10.12 -8.88
C SER A 79 -13.76 -10.08 -7.96
N SER A 80 -12.64 -10.65 -8.39
CA SER A 80 -11.35 -10.54 -7.72
C SER A 80 -10.23 -10.44 -8.76
N PHE A 81 -9.27 -9.56 -8.50
CA PHE A 81 -8.11 -9.34 -9.35
C PHE A 81 -6.95 -8.74 -8.54
N PHE A 82 -5.78 -8.63 -9.17
CA PHE A 82 -4.61 -8.01 -8.58
C PHE A 82 -4.17 -6.76 -9.33
N VAL A 83 -3.72 -5.76 -8.59
CA VAL A 83 -3.02 -4.59 -9.10
C VAL A 83 -1.56 -4.68 -8.66
N ASN A 84 -0.64 -4.73 -9.62
CA ASN A 84 0.80 -4.76 -9.39
C ASN A 84 1.41 -3.47 -9.90
N VAL A 85 2.28 -2.84 -9.11
CA VAL A 85 3.06 -1.65 -9.48
C VAL A 85 4.55 -1.96 -9.38
N ASP A 86 5.28 -1.59 -10.43
CA ASP A 86 6.72 -1.75 -10.58
C ASP A 86 7.38 -0.39 -10.75
N ALA A 87 8.22 -0.01 -9.78
CA ALA A 87 9.02 1.21 -9.80
C ALA A 87 10.47 0.97 -10.28
N GLY A 88 10.77 -0.24 -10.74
CA GLY A 88 12.10 -0.66 -11.17
C GLY A 88 13.03 -1.05 -10.02
N MET A 89 14.20 -1.60 -10.37
CA MET A 89 15.29 -1.95 -9.44
C MET A 89 14.85 -2.82 -8.25
N GLY A 90 13.81 -3.65 -8.41
CA GLY A 90 13.30 -4.51 -7.33
C GLY A 90 12.22 -3.90 -6.45
N HIS A 91 11.73 -2.68 -6.75
CA HIS A 91 10.66 -2.03 -6.02
C HIS A 91 9.29 -2.41 -6.58
N PHE A 92 8.60 -3.33 -5.90
CA PHE A 92 7.30 -3.84 -6.32
C PHE A 92 6.27 -3.71 -5.20
N ALA A 93 5.03 -3.42 -5.58
CA ALA A 93 3.88 -3.45 -4.69
C ALA A 93 2.72 -4.18 -5.36
N LYS A 94 1.94 -4.92 -4.56
CA LYS A 94 0.79 -5.70 -5.03
C LYS A 94 -0.39 -5.47 -4.08
N ALA A 95 -1.55 -5.19 -4.66
CA ALA A 95 -2.84 -5.17 -3.97
C ALA A 95 -3.77 -6.21 -4.58
N GLU A 96 -4.50 -6.91 -3.74
CA GLU A 96 -5.66 -7.70 -4.14
C GLU A 96 -6.90 -6.82 -4.01
N VAL A 97 -7.75 -6.84 -5.03
CA VAL A 97 -8.99 -6.08 -5.06
C VAL A 97 -10.12 -7.08 -5.25
N THR A 98 -11.10 -7.02 -4.35
CA THR A 98 -12.35 -7.77 -4.45
C THR A 98 -13.44 -6.76 -4.75
N ALA A 99 -14.10 -6.90 -5.90
CA ALA A 99 -15.25 -6.08 -6.22
C ALA A 99 -16.38 -6.41 -5.24
N GLU A 100 -16.87 -5.43 -4.50
CA GLU A 100 -18.10 -5.63 -3.72
C GLU A 100 -19.26 -5.82 -4.71
N PRO A 101 -20.12 -6.84 -4.51
CA PRO A 101 -21.31 -6.99 -5.33
C PRO A 101 -22.15 -5.73 -5.15
N LEU A 102 -22.47 -5.07 -6.26
CA LEU A 102 -23.47 -4.01 -6.29
C LEU A 102 -24.80 -4.63 -5.85
N THR A 103 -25.12 -4.59 -4.56
CA THR A 103 -26.47 -4.88 -4.11
C THR A 103 -27.34 -3.73 -4.57
N GLU A 104 -27.89 -3.86 -5.78
CA GLU A 104 -29.10 -3.13 -6.17
C GLU A 104 -30.22 -3.51 -5.20
N ASN A 105 -30.50 -2.63 -4.25
CA ASN A 105 -31.65 -2.68 -3.36
C ASN A 105 -32.00 -1.20 -3.11
N SER A 106 -33.10 -0.62 -3.56
CA SER A 106 -34.33 -1.13 -4.14
C SER A 106 -34.96 -0.02 -4.99
N GLU A 107 -35.61 -0.37 -6.09
CA GLU A 107 -36.76 0.40 -6.56
C GLU A 107 -37.91 0.20 -5.56
N THR A 108 -38.46 1.28 -5.02
CA THR A 108 -39.89 1.41 -4.66
C THR A 108 -40.27 2.89 -4.60
N SER A 109 -40.94 3.32 -5.67
CA SER A 109 -42.08 4.25 -5.80
C SER A 109 -42.24 5.50 -4.90
N GLU A 110 -42.29 6.64 -5.61
CA GLU A 110 -43.12 7.85 -5.41
C GLU A 110 -43.16 8.59 -4.06
N LYS A 111 -42.66 9.84 -4.06
CA LYS A 111 -43.51 11.05 -4.02
C LYS A 111 -42.74 12.31 -4.46
N THR A 112 -43.33 13.01 -5.44
CA THR A 112 -43.12 14.40 -5.88
C THR A 112 -42.77 15.38 -4.76
N GLU A 113 -41.71 16.20 -4.91
CA GLU A 113 -41.70 17.69 -4.81
C GLU A 113 -40.42 18.28 -5.45
N THR A 114 -40.54 19.52 -5.91
CA THR A 114 -39.77 20.23 -6.95
C THR A 114 -38.51 21.00 -6.49
N LEU A 115 -37.42 20.91 -7.30
CA LEU A 115 -36.27 21.84 -7.53
C LEU A 115 -35.16 22.00 -6.44
N PRO A 116 -33.88 22.33 -6.79
CA PRO A 116 -33.30 22.58 -8.12
C PRO A 116 -32.28 21.51 -8.56
N THR A 117 -31.98 21.53 -9.86
CA THR A 117 -30.97 20.73 -10.56
C THR A 117 -29.56 21.03 -10.02
N VAL A 118 -29.15 20.32 -8.97
CA VAL A 118 -27.74 20.09 -8.70
C VAL A 118 -27.40 18.81 -9.43
N ASP A 119 -26.44 18.90 -10.36
CA ASP A 119 -25.84 17.74 -10.99
C ASP A 119 -25.18 16.89 -9.89
N GLU A 120 -25.95 15.92 -9.35
CA GLU A 120 -25.53 15.04 -8.27
C GLU A 120 -24.22 14.33 -8.62
N ASP A 121 -24.02 14.03 -9.91
CA ASP A 121 -22.84 13.34 -10.40
C ASP A 121 -21.59 14.23 -10.31
N ALA A 122 -21.71 15.51 -10.65
CA ALA A 122 -20.62 16.47 -10.49
C ALA A 122 -20.25 16.69 -9.02
N LEU A 123 -21.23 16.78 -8.12
CA LEU A 123 -20.98 16.94 -6.68
C LEU A 123 -20.37 15.67 -6.06
N ARG A 124 -20.87 14.49 -6.44
CA ARG A 124 -20.31 13.19 -6.03
C ARG A 124 -18.88 13.02 -6.55
N SER A 125 -18.59 13.45 -7.78
CA SER A 125 -17.23 13.38 -8.35
C SER A 125 -16.24 14.27 -7.57
N MET A 126 -16.65 15.48 -7.19
CA MET A 126 -15.80 16.42 -6.45
C MET A 126 -15.54 15.95 -5.02
N ILE A 127 -16.57 15.42 -4.33
CA ILE A 127 -16.44 14.82 -3.00
C ILE A 127 -15.52 13.59 -3.06
N ARG A 128 -15.67 12.72 -4.06
CA ARG A 128 -14.87 11.50 -4.20
C ARG A 128 -13.41 11.79 -4.53
N GLN A 129 -13.15 12.78 -5.39
CA GLN A 129 -11.80 13.21 -5.70
C GLN A 129 -11.08 13.73 -4.45
N GLU A 130 -11.80 14.46 -3.59
CA GLU A 130 -11.23 14.99 -2.36
C GLU A 130 -11.04 13.91 -1.28
N LEU A 131 -12.02 13.01 -1.10
CA LEU A 131 -11.94 11.91 -0.14
C LEU A 131 -10.87 10.88 -0.51
N GLY A 132 -10.71 10.55 -1.79
CA GLY A 132 -9.69 9.63 -2.28
C GLY A 132 -8.28 10.12 -1.95
N LYS A 133 -8.01 11.41 -2.19
CA LYS A 133 -6.75 12.06 -1.83
C LYS A 133 -6.50 12.01 -0.33
N GLN A 134 -7.50 12.38 0.48
CA GLN A 134 -7.36 12.34 1.93
C GLN A 134 -7.10 10.92 2.45
N THR A 135 -7.72 9.89 1.85
CA THR A 135 -7.53 8.50 2.26
C THR A 135 -6.09 8.04 1.96
N VAL A 136 -5.56 8.41 0.80
CA VAL A 136 -4.16 8.14 0.44
C VAL A 136 -3.21 8.86 1.38
N GLU A 137 -3.42 10.16 1.63
CA GLU A 137 -2.56 10.95 2.52
C GLU A 137 -2.57 10.42 3.95
N ILE A 138 -3.73 10.04 4.47
CA ILE A 138 -3.88 9.41 5.79
C ILE A 138 -3.12 8.09 5.83
N GLN A 139 -3.30 7.23 4.82
CA GLN A 139 -2.62 5.94 4.78
C GLN A 139 -1.10 6.11 4.65
N ALA A 140 -0.63 7.05 3.83
CA ALA A 140 0.77 7.39 3.70
C ALA A 140 1.35 7.93 5.02
N ALA A 141 0.61 8.78 5.74
CA ALA A 141 1.02 9.27 7.06
C ALA A 141 1.11 8.14 8.10
N ILE A 142 0.16 7.20 8.09
CA ILE A 142 0.18 6.01 8.95
C ILE A 142 1.41 5.14 8.64
N ASP A 143 1.66 4.85 7.35
CA ASP A 143 2.79 4.03 6.93
C ASP A 143 4.14 4.71 7.25
N LYS A 144 4.24 6.04 7.11
CA LYS A 144 5.41 6.82 7.48
C LYS A 144 5.75 6.74 8.97
N GLY A 145 4.73 6.70 9.83
CA GLY A 145 4.90 6.60 11.28
C GLY A 145 5.23 5.20 11.79
N ARG A 146 5.11 4.16 10.94
CA ARG A 146 5.25 2.77 11.37
C ARG A 146 6.70 2.32 11.41
N THR A 147 7.46 2.75 12.41
CA THR A 147 8.80 2.20 12.68
C THR A 147 8.68 0.92 13.51
N ASN A 148 9.30 -0.18 13.07
CA ASN A 148 9.34 -1.44 13.83
C ASN A 148 10.47 -1.47 14.88
N THR A 149 11.01 -0.31 15.25
CA THR A 149 12.16 -0.18 16.16
C THR A 149 11.91 -0.85 17.50
N ASP A 150 10.70 -0.71 18.04
CA ASP A 150 10.35 -1.21 19.36
C ASP A 150 10.34 -2.74 19.38
N LYS A 151 9.88 -3.36 18.29
CA LYS A 151 9.90 -4.82 18.13
C LYS A 151 11.32 -5.36 17.97
N ILE A 152 12.19 -4.62 17.26
CA ILE A 152 13.59 -4.99 17.08
C ILE A 152 14.33 -4.92 18.43
N ILE A 153 14.16 -3.83 19.19
CA ILE A 153 14.80 -3.66 20.51
C ILE A 153 14.31 -4.73 21.49
N ALA A 154 13.00 -5.02 21.52
CA ALA A 154 12.44 -6.09 22.35
C ALA A 154 13.01 -7.46 21.96
N GLY A 155 13.12 -7.76 20.65
CA GLY A 155 13.69 -9.02 20.16
C GLY A 155 15.17 -9.18 20.51
N ILE A 156 15.97 -8.12 20.35
CA ILE A 156 17.38 -8.10 20.77
C ILE A 156 17.49 -8.34 22.28
N GLY A 157 16.70 -7.63 23.09
CA GLY A 157 16.68 -7.80 24.55
C GLY A 157 16.33 -9.22 24.98
N TYR A 158 15.38 -9.87 24.31
CA TYR A 158 15.01 -11.26 24.55
C TYR A 158 16.17 -12.23 24.26
N LEU A 159 16.88 -12.03 23.14
CA LEU A 159 18.02 -12.86 22.74
C LEU A 159 19.17 -12.76 23.76
N PHE A 160 19.50 -11.54 24.18
CA PHE A 160 20.50 -11.30 25.22
C PHE A 160 20.05 -11.81 26.60
N GLY A 161 18.76 -11.72 26.91
CA GLY A 161 18.19 -12.24 28.15
C GLY A 161 18.36 -13.75 28.29
N ILE A 162 17.95 -14.52 27.27
CA ILE A 162 18.14 -15.98 27.25
C ILE A 162 19.61 -16.34 27.27
N PHE A 163 20.43 -15.67 26.45
CA PHE A 163 21.86 -15.94 26.38
C PHE A 163 22.57 -15.66 27.72
N GLY A 164 22.23 -14.56 28.39
CA GLY A 164 22.73 -14.22 29.72
C GLY A 164 22.33 -15.27 30.76
N LEU A 165 21.07 -15.71 30.74
CA LEU A 165 20.59 -16.76 31.63
C LEU A 165 21.33 -18.09 31.39
N PHE A 166 21.50 -18.49 30.13
CA PHE A 166 22.28 -19.68 29.75
C PHE A 166 23.73 -19.59 30.24
N MET A 167 24.37 -18.43 30.11
CA MET A 167 25.74 -18.21 30.58
C MET A 167 25.85 -18.34 32.11
N LEU A 168 24.86 -17.85 32.87
CA LEU A 168 24.81 -17.99 34.32
C LEU A 168 24.70 -19.45 34.74
N PHE A 169 23.89 -20.26 34.04
CA PHE A 169 23.78 -21.69 34.31
C PHE A 169 25.00 -22.51 33.85
N ARG A 170 25.76 -22.02 32.86
CA ARG A 170 27.01 -22.66 32.40
C ARG A 170 28.21 -22.38 33.31
N LYS A 171 28.12 -21.39 34.21
CA LYS A 171 29.20 -21.00 35.13
C LYS A 171 29.14 -21.73 36.49
N LYS A 172 28.34 -22.79 36.57
CA LYS A 172 28.27 -23.74 37.69
C LYS A 172 28.75 -25.10 37.19
#